data_AF-A0A7C1C361-F1
#
_entry.id   AF-A0A7C1C361-F1
#
_cell.length_a   1.000
_cell.length_b   1.000
_cell.length_c   1.000
_cell.angle_alpha   90.00
_cell.angle_beta   90.00
_cell.angle_gamma   90.00
#
_symmetry.space_group_name_H-M   'P 1'
#
loop_
_entity.id
_entity.type
_entity.pdbx_description
1 polymer ?
#
loop_
_entity_poly.entity_id
_entity_poly.type
_entity_poly.pdbx_seq_one_letter_code
_entity_poly.pdbx_strand_id
1 'polypeptide(L)'
;LKYQDRINEINNAHPFASQVRIFQKADRVVVTFPEIHPDTGTITFYRPSDIQLDRVYDIKPDSLWIMNFPESEFGKGKYYVKIFWKEDDKGYYVEKPFYFN
;
A
#
# COMPACT_ATOMS: atom_id res chain seq x y z
N LEU A 1 -7.84 6.20 -21.56
CA LEU A 1 -8.42 6.74 -20.30
C LEU A 1 -7.72 6.20 -19.05
N LYS A 2 -7.57 4.87 -18.87
CA LYS A 2 -6.87 4.27 -17.70
C LYS A 2 -5.53 4.92 -17.29
N TYR A 3 -4.75 5.38 -18.26
CA TYR A 3 -3.48 6.08 -18.00
C TYR A 3 -3.69 7.46 -17.36
N GLN A 4 -4.66 8.25 -17.85
CA GLN A 4 -4.98 9.56 -17.30
C GLN A 4 -5.59 9.45 -15.90
N ASP A 5 -6.46 8.44 -15.70
CA ASP A 5 -7.07 8.17 -14.39
C ASP A 5 -5.97 7.89 -13.35
N ARG A 6 -4.98 7.05 -13.71
CA ARG A 6 -3.84 6.76 -12.84
C ARG A 6 -3.00 8.00 -12.51
N ILE A 7 -2.76 8.88 -13.48
CA ILE A 7 -2.04 10.15 -13.23
C ILE A 7 -2.81 11.00 -12.22
N ASN A 8 -4.12 11.11 -12.39
CA ASN A 8 -4.97 11.89 -11.48
C ASN A 8 -4.92 11.30 -10.06
N GLU A 9 -5.01 9.97 -9.93
CA GLU A 9 -4.93 9.28 -8.63
C GLU A 9 -3.57 9.48 -7.93
N ILE A 10 -2.47 9.48 -8.70
CA ILE A 10 -1.13 9.78 -8.17
C ILE A 10 -1.06 11.23 -7.68
N ASN A 11 -1.59 12.17 -8.47
CA ASN A 11 -1.60 13.58 -8.11
C ASN A 11 -2.47 13.85 -6.87
N ASN A 12 -3.63 13.20 -6.77
CA ASN A 12 -4.51 13.27 -5.60
C ASN A 12 -3.81 12.74 -4.34
N ALA A 13 -3.01 11.67 -4.49
CA ALA A 13 -2.28 11.04 -3.39
C ALA A 13 -0.98 11.75 -2.99
N HIS A 14 -0.50 12.71 -3.79
CA HIS A 14 0.77 13.40 -3.56
C HIS A 14 0.92 14.00 -2.13
N PRO A 15 -0.11 14.65 -1.53
CA PRO A 15 -0.02 15.17 -0.16
C PRO A 15 0.18 14.10 0.93
N PHE A 16 -0.23 12.87 0.62
CA PHE A 16 -0.27 11.74 1.56
C PHE A 16 0.91 10.78 1.37
N ALA A 17 1.51 10.77 0.18
CA ALA A 17 2.52 9.80 -0.22
C ALA A 17 3.73 9.76 0.73
N SER A 18 4.15 10.87 1.34
CA SER A 18 5.26 10.92 2.29
C SER A 18 4.92 10.32 3.67
N GLN A 19 3.64 10.27 4.03
CA GLN A 19 3.13 9.77 5.31
C GLN A 19 2.86 8.26 5.28
N VAL A 20 2.64 7.71 4.08
CA VAL A 20 2.65 6.25 3.87
C VAL A 20 4.06 5.73 4.11
N ARG A 21 4.27 4.87 5.12
CA ARG A 21 5.58 4.27 5.37
C ARG A 21 5.46 2.76 5.54
N ILE A 22 6.50 2.05 5.10
CA ILE A 22 6.57 0.59 5.16
C ILE A 22 7.85 0.24 5.88
N PHE A 23 7.76 -0.58 6.92
CA PHE A 23 8.89 -0.99 7.74
C PHE A 23 8.84 -2.49 8.00
N GLN A 24 10.00 -3.12 7.99
CA GLN A 24 10.16 -4.51 8.44
C GLN A 24 10.58 -4.51 9.92
N LYS A 25 9.92 -5.33 10.72
CA LYS A 25 10.32 -5.74 12.06
C LYS A 25 10.68 -7.24 12.06
N ALA A 26 11.17 -7.74 13.18
CA ALA A 26 11.63 -9.13 13.30
C ALA A 26 10.55 -10.19 13.04
N ASP A 27 9.26 -9.87 13.23
CA ASP A 27 8.15 -10.82 13.11
C ASP A 27 7.04 -10.36 12.16
N ARG A 28 7.16 -9.16 11.57
CA ARG A 28 6.08 -8.52 10.81
C ARG A 28 6.56 -7.42 9.88
N VAL A 29 5.74 -7.13 8.87
CA VAL A 29 5.78 -5.89 8.09
C VAL A 29 4.72 -4.93 8.62
N VAL A 30 5.11 -3.67 8.80
CA VAL A 30 4.27 -2.60 9.32
C VAL A 30 4.07 -1.56 8.22
N VAL A 31 2.80 -1.25 7.92
CA VAL A 31 2.43 -0.17 7.01
C VAL A 31 1.69 0.90 7.80
N THR A 32 2.21 2.12 7.78
CA THR A 32 1.55 3.29 8.38
C THR A 32 0.85 4.08 7.30
N PHE A 33 -0.36 4.53 7.59
CA PHE A 33 -1.18 5.35 6.72
C PHE A 33 -1.25 6.78 7.25
N PRO A 34 -1.47 7.79 6.39
CA PRO A 34 -2.00 9.06 6.85
C PRO A 34 -3.41 8.85 7.41
N GLU A 35 -3.90 9.83 8.15
CA GLU A 35 -5.32 9.91 8.49
C GLU A 35 -6.12 10.13 7.21
N ILE A 36 -6.80 9.08 6.75
CA ILE A 36 -7.60 9.03 5.52
C ILE A 36 -8.96 8.39 5.82
N HIS A 37 -10.01 8.77 5.10
CA HIS A 37 -11.34 8.20 5.30
C HIS A 37 -11.81 7.43 4.06
N PRO A 38 -11.20 6.26 3.75
CA PRO A 38 -11.50 5.55 2.53
C PRO A 38 -12.88 4.89 2.56
N ASP A 39 -13.71 5.13 1.55
CA ASP A 39 -14.93 4.35 1.28
C ASP A 39 -14.58 2.91 0.89
N THR A 40 -13.52 2.78 0.09
CA THR A 40 -12.92 1.51 -0.33
C THR A 40 -11.42 1.70 -0.45
N GLY A 41 -10.64 0.64 -0.24
CA GLY A 41 -9.21 0.72 -0.46
C GLY A 41 -8.53 -0.63 -0.37
N THR A 42 -7.44 -0.76 -1.12
CA THR A 42 -6.63 -1.97 -1.19
C THR A 42 -5.15 -1.65 -1.06
N ILE A 43 -4.42 -2.56 -0.42
CA ILE A 43 -2.98 -2.61 -0.42
C ILE A 43 -2.54 -3.90 -1.14
N THR A 44 -1.76 -3.74 -2.20
CA THR A 44 -1.16 -4.83 -2.96
C THR A 44 0.33 -4.85 -2.74
N PHE A 45 0.85 -5.95 -2.19
CA PHE A 45 2.27 -6.25 -2.21
C PHE A 45 2.58 -7.00 -3.51
N TYR A 46 2.95 -6.25 -4.54
CA TYR A 46 3.28 -6.80 -5.86
C TYR A 46 4.72 -7.33 -5.86
N ARG A 47 4.92 -8.58 -6.27
CA ARG A 47 6.23 -9.23 -6.35
C ARG A 47 6.64 -9.41 -7.83
N PRO A 48 7.51 -8.54 -8.38
CA PRO A 48 7.86 -8.58 -9.80
C PRO A 48 8.50 -9.89 -10.26
N SER A 49 9.20 -10.59 -9.36
CA SER A 49 9.87 -11.84 -9.69
C SER A 49 8.93 -13.04 -9.70
N ASP A 50 7.76 -12.95 -9.06
CA ASP A 50 6.80 -14.04 -8.96
C ASP A 50 5.42 -13.51 -8.54
N ILE A 51 4.52 -13.43 -9.52
CA ILE A 51 3.16 -12.92 -9.33
C ILE A 51 2.31 -13.81 -8.40
N GLN A 52 2.68 -15.09 -8.19
CA GLN A 52 1.98 -15.99 -7.26
C GLN A 52 2.16 -15.56 -5.80
N LEU A 53 3.20 -14.75 -5.54
CA LEU A 53 3.49 -14.17 -4.23
C LEU A 53 2.85 -12.80 -4.04
N ASP A 54 2.04 -12.34 -5.00
CA ASP A 54 1.24 -11.14 -4.80
C ASP A 54 0.25 -11.36 -3.65
N ARG A 55 0.11 -10.33 -2.82
CA ARG A 55 -0.86 -10.31 -1.73
C ARG A 55 -1.68 -9.04 -1.81
N VAL A 56 -2.98 -9.16 -1.59
CA VAL A 56 -3.93 -8.05 -1.63
C VAL A 56 -4.75 -8.07 -0.35
N TYR A 57 -4.87 -6.92 0.30
CA TYR A 57 -5.64 -6.74 1.52
C TYR A 57 -6.49 -5.49 1.41
N ASP A 58 -7.65 -5.47 2.07
CA ASP A 58 -8.43 -4.25 2.24
C ASP A 58 -7.72 -3.29 3.19
N ILE A 59 -7.79 -1.98 2.94
CA ILE A 59 -7.28 -0.97 3.87
C ILE A 59 -8.20 -0.92 5.10
N LYS A 60 -7.69 -1.43 6.22
CA LYS A 60 -8.35 -1.46 7.54
C LYS A 60 -7.32 -1.19 8.64
N PRO A 61 -6.76 0.02 8.72
CA PRO A 61 -5.81 0.35 9.76
C PRO A 61 -6.46 0.35 11.15
N ASP A 62 -5.65 0.11 12.17
CA ASP A 62 -6.07 0.24 13.57
C ASP A 62 -6.26 1.72 13.98
N SER A 63 -6.57 1.96 15.26
CA SER A 63 -6.74 3.31 15.81
C SER A 63 -5.48 4.19 15.76
N LEU A 64 -4.32 3.62 15.40
CA LEU A 64 -3.05 4.33 15.25
C LEU A 64 -2.66 4.53 13.77
N TRP A 65 -3.57 4.23 12.83
CA TRP A 65 -3.32 4.29 11.39
C TRP A 65 -2.29 3.26 10.92
N ILE A 66 -2.26 2.07 11.54
CA ILE A 66 -1.28 1.02 11.25
C ILE A 66 -1.97 -0.26 10.77
N MET A 67 -1.40 -0.91 9.75
CA MET A 67 -1.66 -2.31 9.42
C MET A 67 -0.40 -3.15 9.64
N ASN A 68 -0.57 -4.33 10.22
CA ASN A 68 0.51 -5.28 10.49
C ASN A 68 0.27 -6.55 9.67
N PHE A 69 1.33 -7.06 9.04
CA PHE A 69 1.31 -8.26 8.23
C PHE A 69 2.37 -9.24 8.76
N PRO A 70 2.04 -10.51 9.06
CA PRO A 70 3.01 -11.49 9.52
C PRO A 70 4.18 -11.67 8.55
N GLU A 71 5.40 -11.85 9.07
CA GLU A 71 6.57 -12.05 8.20
C GLU A 71 6.46 -13.28 7.30
N SER A 72 5.72 -14.31 7.72
CA SER A 72 5.48 -15.54 6.98
C SER A 72 4.74 -15.35 5.65
N GLU A 73 4.13 -14.18 5.45
CA GLU A 73 3.46 -13.83 4.21
C GLU A 73 4.44 -13.33 3.13
N PHE A 74 5.71 -13.11 3.48
CA PHE A 74 6.72 -12.51 2.61
C PHE A 74 7.92 -13.44 2.37
N GLY A 75 8.38 -13.50 1.12
CA GLY A 75 9.64 -14.09 0.73
C GLY A 75 10.70 -13.02 0.50
N LYS A 76 11.96 -13.30 0.85
CA LYS A 76 13.06 -12.34 0.71
C LYS A 76 13.14 -11.72 -0.69
N GLY A 77 13.34 -10.40 -0.77
CA GLY A 77 13.57 -9.65 -2.01
C GLY A 77 12.67 -8.43 -2.19
N LYS A 78 12.60 -7.94 -3.44
CA LYS A 78 11.92 -6.69 -3.79
C LYS A 78 10.43 -6.88 -4.00
N TYR A 79 9.65 -5.96 -3.46
CA TYR A 79 8.22 -5.77 -3.68
C TYR A 79 7.96 -4.33 -4.11
N TYR A 80 6.83 -4.11 -4.79
CA TYR A 80 6.20 -2.80 -4.90
C TYR A 80 4.89 -2.83 -4.12
N VAL A 81 4.81 -2.01 -3.09
CA VAL A 81 3.60 -1.83 -2.30
C VAL A 81 2.76 -0.77 -3.00
N LYS A 82 1.62 -1.19 -3.54
CA LYS A 82 0.65 -0.35 -4.25
C LYS A 82 -0.54 -0.16 -3.35
N ILE A 83 -0.85 1.08 -3.00
CA ILE A 83 -1.96 1.45 -2.14
C ILE A 83 -2.91 2.25 -2.99
N PHE A 84 -4.13 1.78 -3.08
CA PHE A 84 -5.20 2.46 -3.80
C PHE A 84 -6.37 2.65 -2.84
N TRP A 85 -6.94 3.85 -2.81
CA TRP A 85 -8.19 4.06 -2.09
C TRP A 85 -9.09 5.04 -2.83
N LYS A 86 -10.38 4.98 -2.50
CA LYS A 86 -11.37 5.97 -2.90
C LYS A 86 -11.92 6.68 -1.68
N GLU A 87 -12.07 7.98 -1.81
CA GLU A 87 -12.64 8.87 -0.81
C GLU A 87 -13.35 10.00 -1.56
N ASP A 88 -14.64 10.19 -1.29
CA ASP A 88 -15.50 11.19 -1.94
C ASP A 88 -15.41 11.15 -3.49
N ASP A 89 -15.61 9.96 -4.07
CA ASP A 89 -15.52 9.67 -5.52
C ASP A 89 -14.16 9.93 -6.17
N LYS A 90 -13.14 10.32 -5.40
CA LYS A 90 -11.77 10.50 -5.90
C LYS A 90 -10.95 9.26 -5.61
N GLY A 91 -10.25 8.77 -6.63
CA GLY A 91 -9.23 7.75 -6.47
C GLY A 91 -7.89 8.36 -6.07
N TYR A 92 -7.14 7.61 -5.28
CA TYR A 92 -5.81 7.96 -4.80
C TYR A 92 -4.90 6.74 -4.97
N TYR A 93 -3.67 6.97 -5.43
CA TYR A 93 -2.72 5.88 -5.67
C TYR A 93 -1.31 6.24 -5.18
N VAL A 94 -0.75 5.38 -4.33
CA VAL A 94 0.65 5.45 -3.87
C VAL A 94 1.33 4.15 -4.24
N GLU A 95 2.52 4.25 -4.84
CA GLU A 95 3.39 3.09 -5.07
C GLU A 95 4.74 3.33 -4.41
N LYS A 96 5.21 2.35 -3.62
CA LYS A 96 6.52 2.40 -2.97
C LYS A 96 7.29 1.10 -3.14
N PRO A 97 8.61 1.17 -3.41
CA PRO A 97 9.45 -0.01 -3.32
C PRO A 97 9.58 -0.44 -1.86
N PHE A 98 9.58 -1.76 -1.62
CA PHE A 98 9.84 -2.37 -0.33
C PHE A 98 10.76 -3.57 -0.52
N TYR A 99 11.77 -3.72 0.32
CA TYR A 99 12.69 -4.86 0.29
C TYR A 99 12.54 -5.63 1.59
N PHE A 100 12.09 -6.87 1.49
CA PHE A 100 11.95 -7.79 2.60
C PHE A 100 13.22 -8.64 2.73
N ASN A 101 13.86 -8.65 3.90
CA ASN A 101 15.15 -9.33 4.13
C ASN A 101 15.05 -10.51 5.09
#